data_AF-A0A958X0D8-F1
#
_entry.id   AF-A0A958X0D8-F1
#
_cell.length_a   1.000
_cell.length_b   1.000
_cell.length_c   1.000
_cell.angle_alpha   90.00
_cell.angle_beta   90.00
_cell.angle_gamma   90.00
#
_symmetry.space_group_name_H-M   'P 1'
#
loop_
_entity.id
_entity.type
_entity.pdbx_description
1 polymer ?
#
loop_
_entity_poly.entity_id
_entity_poly.type
_entity_poly.pdbx_seq_one_letter_code
_entity_poly.pdbx_strand_id
1 'polypeptide(L)'
;MIFRYSNQGTQFGRIPGGGLGCLLGLILVGVGGYYLLKGLYHLLWWAAPALIVLTLMINWRVIPDTFTRWLKTLETQPLTGIISAAFAVVAFPFFTLWLFLKALGARKLKQFEQEYSHKSEEPKEDFTEFEEIESTPLDKMPEPDIVEAPPAKEDKEPKDKENPYDSFFG
;
A
#
# COMPACT_ATOMS: atom_id res chain seq x y z
N MET A 1 23.83 21.16 50.35
CA MET A 1 23.78 21.18 48.87
C MET A 1 22.62 22.08 48.46
N ILE A 2 22.87 23.15 47.71
CA ILE A 2 21.84 24.06 47.21
C ILE A 2 21.69 23.78 45.72
N PHE A 3 20.58 23.20 45.30
CA PHE A 3 20.23 23.03 43.89
C PHE A 3 19.77 24.38 43.34
N ARG A 4 20.59 25.00 42.47
CA ARG A 4 20.15 26.14 41.66
C ARG A 4 19.45 25.61 40.42
N TYR A 5 18.13 25.80 40.34
CA TYR A 5 17.40 25.66 39.08
C TYR A 5 17.83 26.80 38.14
N SER A 6 18.73 26.52 37.20
CA SER A 6 18.94 27.41 36.06
C SER A 6 17.79 27.20 35.09
N ASN A 7 16.76 28.04 35.21
CA ASN A 7 15.71 28.15 34.20
C ASN A 7 16.30 28.89 32.99
N GLN A 8 17.14 28.22 32.21
CA GLN A 8 17.50 28.66 30.88
C GLN A 8 16.30 28.40 29.97
N GLY A 9 15.33 29.32 30.04
CA GLY A 9 14.32 29.46 29.01
C GLY A 9 15.05 29.67 27.69
N THR A 10 14.91 28.69 26.80
CA THR A 10 15.38 28.70 25.44
C THR A 10 15.04 30.04 24.79
N GLN A 11 16.07 30.82 24.45
CA GLN A 11 15.92 32.04 23.66
C GLN A 11 15.55 31.68 22.22
N PHE A 12 14.31 31.24 22.00
CA PHE A 12 13.72 31.22 20.67
C PHE A 12 13.37 32.65 20.28
N GLY A 13 14.30 33.28 19.55
CA GLY A 13 14.06 34.42 18.65
C GLY A 13 13.64 35.71 19.35
N ARG A 14 14.51 36.72 19.31
CA ARG A 14 14.14 38.12 19.60
C ARG A 14 13.15 38.61 18.52
N ILE A 15 11.86 38.28 18.67
CA ILE A 15 10.79 38.95 17.92
C ILE A 15 10.68 40.37 18.52
N PRO A 16 10.80 41.43 17.71
CA PRO A 16 10.67 42.80 18.22
C PRO A 16 9.28 42.97 18.84
N GLY A 17 9.21 43.24 20.15
CA GLY A 17 7.96 43.50 20.88
C GLY A 17 7.48 42.43 21.88
N GLY A 18 8.23 41.34 22.12
CA GLY A 18 7.88 40.36 23.16
C GLY A 18 6.50 39.70 22.96
N GLY A 19 5.72 39.55 24.03
CA GLY A 19 4.38 38.93 23.97
C GLY A 19 3.40 39.63 23.03
N LEU A 20 3.49 40.97 22.91
CA LEU A 20 2.68 41.75 21.96
C LEU A 20 3.13 41.53 20.52
N GLY A 21 4.44 41.38 20.29
CA GLY A 21 5.00 41.01 18.98
C GLY A 21 4.52 39.62 18.52
N CYS A 22 4.49 38.63 19.42
CA CYS A 22 3.91 37.32 19.13
C CYS A 22 2.42 37.39 18.79
N LEU A 23 1.64 38.16 19.56
CA LEU A 23 0.21 38.35 19.28
C LEU A 23 -0.02 39.00 17.92
N LEU A 24 0.70 40.09 17.61
CA LEU A 24 0.62 40.76 16.30
C LEU A 24 1.04 39.82 15.17
N GLY A 25 2.10 39.04 15.34
CA GLY A 25 2.55 38.05 14.37
C GLY A 25 1.48 36.98 14.11
N LEU A 26 0.85 36.43 15.15
CA LEU A 26 -0.24 35.46 15.01
C LEU A 26 -1.45 36.06 14.29
N ILE A 27 -1.82 37.31 14.61
CA ILE A 27 -2.90 38.01 13.91
C ILE A 27 -2.56 38.16 12.43
N LEU A 28 -1.33 38.58 12.11
CA LEU A 28 -0.90 38.81 10.72
C LEU A 28 -0.85 37.50 9.93
N VAL A 29 -0.34 36.42 10.52
CA VAL A 29 -0.38 35.06 9.93
C VAL A 29 -1.81 34.56 9.77
N GLY A 30 -2.68 34.78 10.77
CA GLY A 30 -4.08 34.39 10.71
C GLY A 30 -4.85 35.13 9.63
N VAL A 31 -4.66 36.45 9.51
CA VAL A 31 -5.28 37.28 8.47
C VAL A 31 -4.74 36.92 7.09
N GLY A 32 -3.42 36.79 6.95
CA GLY A 32 -2.78 36.37 5.69
C GLY A 32 -3.26 34.98 5.26
N GLY A 33 -3.25 34.02 6.18
CA GLY A 33 -3.76 32.66 5.97
C GLY A 33 -5.24 32.65 5.59
N TYR A 34 -6.07 33.46 6.24
CA TYR A 34 -7.49 33.61 5.90
C TYR A 34 -7.69 34.09 4.45
N TYR A 35 -6.96 35.11 4.01
CA TYR A 35 -7.07 35.59 2.62
C TYR A 35 -6.57 34.56 1.61
N LEU A 36 -5.50 33.83 1.93
CA LEU A 36 -5.00 32.72 1.10
C LEU A 36 -6.04 31.60 0.98
N LEU A 37 -6.59 31.15 2.11
CA LEU A 37 -7.63 30.13 2.16
C LEU A 37 -8.89 30.58 1.42
N LYS A 38 -9.31 31.84 1.58
CA LYS A 38 -10.45 32.42 0.87
C LYS A 38 -10.22 32.46 -0.64
N GLY A 39 -9.03 32.90 -1.06
CA GLY A 39 -8.64 32.91 -2.48
C GLY A 39 -8.62 31.50 -3.08
N LEU A 40 -8.00 30.56 -2.39
CA LEU A 40 -7.96 29.15 -2.80
C LEU A 40 -9.37 28.54 -2.85
N TYR A 41 -10.21 28.79 -1.83
CA TYR A 41 -11.59 28.32 -1.81
C TYR A 41 -12.37 28.85 -3.01
N HIS A 42 -12.23 30.14 -3.34
CA HIS A 42 -12.92 30.73 -4.48
C HIS A 42 -12.43 30.16 -5.82
N LEU A 43 -11.12 29.96 -5.95
CA LEU A 43 -10.51 29.31 -7.12
C LEU A 43 -11.04 27.87 -7.29
N LEU A 44 -11.02 27.08 -6.22
CA LEU A 44 -11.55 25.72 -6.24
C LEU A 44 -13.05 25.71 -6.47
N TRP A 45 -13.82 26.68 -5.97
CA TRP A 45 -15.26 26.76 -6.22
C TRP A 45 -15.56 26.91 -7.70
N TRP A 46 -14.80 27.76 -8.39
CA TRP A 46 -14.88 27.91 -9.84
C TRP A 46 -14.37 26.67 -10.59
N ALA A 47 -13.31 26.02 -10.10
CA ALA A 47 -12.77 24.80 -10.69
C ALA A 47 -13.58 23.52 -10.37
N ALA A 48 -14.40 23.53 -9.32
CA ALA A 48 -15.19 22.39 -8.84
C ALA A 48 -16.02 21.71 -9.93
N PRO A 49 -16.82 22.41 -10.76
CA PRO A 49 -17.55 21.77 -11.84
C PRO A 49 -16.62 21.03 -12.81
N ALA A 50 -15.48 21.61 -13.16
CA ALA A 50 -14.49 20.96 -14.02
C ALA A 50 -13.85 19.74 -13.34
N LEU A 51 -13.52 19.83 -12.05
CA LEU A 51 -12.97 18.71 -11.26
C LEU A 51 -13.94 17.53 -11.18
N ILE A 52 -15.24 17.78 -11.00
CA ILE A 52 -16.26 16.71 -11.00
C ILE A 52 -16.29 16.01 -12.35
N VAL A 53 -16.32 16.76 -13.45
CA VAL A 53 -16.31 16.19 -14.81
C VAL A 53 -15.05 15.37 -15.06
N LEU A 54 -13.89 15.89 -14.68
CA LEU A 54 -12.61 15.18 -14.78
C LEU A 54 -12.59 13.90 -13.93
N THR A 55 -13.14 13.95 -12.71
CA THR A 55 -13.27 12.78 -11.84
C THR A 55 -14.11 11.70 -12.52
N LEU A 56 -15.25 12.08 -13.11
CA LEU A 56 -16.14 11.17 -13.82
C LEU A 56 -15.45 10.56 -15.05
N MET A 57 -14.68 11.36 -15.77
CA MET A 57 -13.92 10.92 -16.95
C MET A 57 -12.81 9.93 -16.58
N ILE A 58 -12.11 10.12 -15.46
CA ILE A 58 -11.04 9.23 -15.00
C ILE A 58 -11.60 7.92 -14.44
N ASN A 59 -12.57 8.01 -13.52
CA ASN A 59 -13.17 6.85 -12.90
C ASN A 59 -14.56 7.18 -12.36
N TRP A 60 -15.57 6.95 -13.20
CA TRP A 60 -16.98 7.19 -12.89
C TRP A 60 -17.48 6.44 -11.63
N ARG A 61 -16.84 5.33 -11.23
CA ARG A 61 -17.23 4.54 -10.05
C ARG A 61 -16.88 5.22 -8.72
N VAL A 62 -15.98 6.20 -8.71
CA VAL A 62 -15.51 6.84 -7.46
C VAL A 62 -16.63 7.58 -6.75
N ILE A 63 -17.50 8.27 -7.48
CA ILE A 63 -18.61 9.01 -6.90
C ILE A 63 -19.62 8.07 -6.21
N PRO A 64 -20.22 7.08 -6.90
CA PRO A 64 -21.18 6.18 -6.26
C PRO A 64 -20.54 5.30 -5.18
N ASP A 65 -19.28 4.87 -5.32
CA ASP A 65 -18.58 4.12 -4.26
C ASP A 65 -18.39 4.99 -3.00
N THR A 66 -17.98 6.25 -3.17
CA THR A 66 -17.86 7.18 -2.04
C THR A 66 -19.21 7.41 -1.36
N PHE A 67 -20.28 7.62 -2.15
CA PHE A 67 -21.62 7.82 -1.60
C PHE A 67 -22.13 6.57 -0.86
N THR A 68 -21.93 5.39 -1.43
CA THR A 68 -22.33 4.11 -0.81
C THR A 68 -21.58 3.88 0.50
N ARG A 69 -20.26 4.14 0.53
CA ARG A 69 -19.47 4.06 1.76
C ARG A 69 -19.98 5.03 2.81
N TRP A 70 -20.33 6.24 2.41
CA TRP A 70 -20.91 7.24 3.30
C TRP A 70 -22.24 6.83 3.89
N LEU A 71 -23.13 6.25 3.08
CA LEU A 71 -24.40 5.70 3.56
C LEU A 71 -24.18 4.60 4.59
N LYS A 72 -23.24 3.68 4.33
CA LYS A 72 -22.85 2.65 5.31
C LYS A 72 -22.28 3.26 6.59
N THR A 73 -21.49 4.34 6.49
CA THR A 73 -21.01 5.08 7.67
C THR A 73 -22.15 5.73 8.43
N LEU A 74 -23.17 6.24 7.73
CA LEU A 74 -24.34 6.84 8.35
C LEU A 74 -25.20 5.81 9.09
N GLU A 75 -25.33 4.60 8.54
CA GLU A 75 -26.05 3.48 9.18
C GLU A 75 -25.31 2.94 10.42
N THR A 76 -23.98 2.80 10.34
CA THR A 76 -23.17 2.23 11.42
C THR A 76 -22.80 3.26 12.50
N GLN A 77 -22.55 4.50 12.09
CA GLN A 77 -22.11 5.62 12.94
C GLN A 77 -22.77 6.93 12.49
N PRO A 78 -24.05 7.16 12.85
CA PRO A 78 -24.83 8.27 12.33
C PRO A 78 -24.22 9.64 12.64
N LEU A 79 -23.61 9.81 13.82
CA LEU A 79 -22.95 11.05 14.20
C LEU A 79 -21.80 11.40 13.24
N THR A 80 -20.92 10.43 12.97
CA THR A 80 -19.78 10.60 12.05
C THR A 80 -20.26 10.85 10.62
N GLY A 81 -21.30 10.13 10.18
CA GLY A 81 -21.91 10.33 8.87
C GLY A 81 -22.46 11.74 8.69
N ILE A 82 -23.17 12.28 9.68
CA ILE A 82 -23.74 13.64 9.62
C ILE A 82 -22.64 14.71 9.64
N ILE A 83 -21.63 14.56 10.49
CA ILE A 83 -20.50 15.51 10.55
C ILE A 83 -19.77 15.54 9.21
N SER A 84 -19.51 14.38 8.62
CA SER A 84 -18.86 14.31 7.31
C SER A 84 -19.76 14.87 6.20
N ALA A 85 -21.08 14.61 6.23
CA ALA A 85 -22.09 15.26 5.38
C ALA A 85 -22.03 16.79 5.43
N ALA A 86 -22.11 17.36 6.62
CA ALA A 86 -22.02 18.80 6.83
C ALA A 86 -20.68 19.35 6.32
N PHE A 87 -19.57 18.65 6.59
CA PHE A 87 -18.25 19.06 6.13
C PHE A 87 -18.15 19.06 4.61
N ALA A 88 -18.66 18.05 3.90
CA ALA A 88 -18.60 18.05 2.43
C ALA A 88 -19.49 19.11 1.79
N VAL A 89 -20.58 19.53 2.45
CA VAL A 89 -21.42 20.62 1.94
C VAL A 89 -20.71 21.97 2.13
N VAL A 90 -20.18 22.24 3.33
CA VAL A 90 -19.49 23.51 3.64
C VAL A 90 -18.16 23.62 2.90
N ALA A 91 -17.39 22.54 2.87
CA ALA A 91 -16.09 22.43 2.21
C ALA A 91 -16.18 21.73 0.84
N PHE A 92 -17.32 21.85 0.15
CA PHE A 92 -17.57 21.27 -1.17
C PHE A 92 -16.41 21.41 -2.19
N PRO A 93 -15.82 22.59 -2.41
CA PRO A 93 -14.70 22.73 -3.35
C PRO A 93 -13.50 21.84 -2.97
N PHE A 94 -13.18 21.74 -1.69
CA PHE A 94 -12.14 20.83 -1.21
C PHE A 94 -12.55 19.37 -1.34
N PHE A 95 -13.82 19.04 -1.10
CA PHE A 95 -14.35 17.70 -1.28
C PHE A 95 -14.26 17.23 -2.74
N THR A 96 -14.60 18.11 -3.70
CA THR A 96 -14.48 17.80 -5.14
C THR A 96 -13.02 17.60 -5.57
N LEU A 97 -12.11 18.43 -5.07
CA LEU A 97 -10.67 18.24 -5.27
C LEU A 97 -10.20 16.90 -4.69
N TRP A 98 -10.62 16.56 -3.48
CA TRP A 98 -10.28 15.28 -2.86
C TRP A 98 -10.82 14.08 -3.66
N LEU A 99 -12.06 14.16 -4.18
CA LEU A 99 -12.62 13.13 -5.07
C LEU A 99 -11.78 12.96 -6.34
N PHE A 100 -11.36 14.06 -6.96
CA PHE A 100 -10.51 14.04 -8.13
C PHE A 100 -9.15 13.37 -7.86
N LEU A 101 -8.50 13.73 -6.75
CA LEU A 101 -7.25 13.08 -6.31
C LEU A 101 -7.46 11.59 -6.03
N LYS A 102 -8.56 11.23 -5.36
CA LYS A 102 -8.93 9.84 -5.10
C LYS A 102 -9.12 9.07 -6.41
N ALA A 103 -9.72 9.67 -7.43
CA ALA A 103 -9.89 9.04 -8.74
C ALA A 103 -8.57 8.83 -9.47
N LEU A 104 -7.68 9.82 -9.45
CA LEU A 104 -6.32 9.70 -9.98
C LEU A 104 -5.55 8.58 -9.27
N GLY A 105 -5.58 8.57 -7.94
CA GLY A 105 -4.93 7.54 -7.12
C GLY A 105 -5.48 6.14 -7.38
N ALA A 106 -6.81 5.98 -7.47
CA ALA A 106 -7.44 4.71 -7.76
C ALA A 106 -7.05 4.15 -9.13
N ARG A 107 -6.86 5.01 -10.15
CA ARG A 107 -6.39 4.57 -11.47
C ARG A 107 -4.95 4.06 -11.41
N LYS A 108 -4.07 4.77 -10.70
CA LYS A 108 -2.68 4.36 -10.52
C LYS A 108 -2.57 3.07 -9.72
N LEU A 109 -3.33 2.95 -8.63
CA LEU A 109 -3.31 1.76 -7.78
C LEU A 109 -3.75 0.51 -8.55
N LYS A 110 -4.76 0.62 -9.42
CA LYS A 110 -5.17 -0.49 -10.30
C LYS A 110 -4.09 -0.91 -11.28
N GLN A 111 -3.30 0.04 -11.80
CA GLN A 111 -2.19 -0.28 -12.70
C GLN A 111 -1.12 -1.08 -11.97
N PHE A 112 -0.77 -0.67 -10.75
CA PHE A 112 0.15 -1.42 -9.91
C PHE A 112 -0.43 -2.77 -9.51
N GLU A 113 -1.67 -2.82 -9.03
CA GLU A 113 -2.35 -4.07 -8.68
C GLU A 113 -2.36 -5.04 -9.86
N GLN A 114 -2.61 -4.59 -11.08
CA GLN A 114 -2.58 -5.44 -12.26
C GLN A 114 -1.15 -5.90 -12.61
N GLU A 115 -0.14 -5.05 -12.43
CA GLU A 115 1.27 -5.40 -12.65
C GLU A 115 1.80 -6.38 -11.59
N TYR A 116 1.42 -6.21 -10.32
CA TYR A 116 1.74 -7.13 -9.24
C TYR A 116 0.91 -8.40 -9.31
N SER A 117 -0.38 -8.35 -9.64
CA SER A 117 -1.22 -9.53 -9.85
C SER A 117 -0.76 -10.34 -11.05
N HIS A 118 -0.33 -9.74 -12.16
CA HIS A 118 0.27 -10.50 -13.26
C HIS A 118 1.68 -11.03 -12.92
N LYS A 119 2.38 -10.42 -11.95
CA LYS A 119 3.64 -10.95 -11.39
C LYS A 119 3.41 -12.00 -10.28
N SER A 120 2.23 -12.00 -9.67
CA SER A 120 1.75 -12.94 -8.65
C SER A 120 0.81 -14.00 -9.21
N GLU A 121 0.51 -13.96 -10.51
CA GLU A 121 0.17 -15.10 -11.35
C GLU A 121 1.46 -15.90 -11.65
N GLU A 122 2.29 -16.12 -10.63
CA GLU A 122 2.85 -17.46 -10.52
C GLU A 122 1.65 -18.39 -10.29
N PRO A 123 1.67 -19.60 -10.88
CA PRO A 123 0.50 -20.45 -10.95
C PRO A 123 -0.08 -20.54 -9.55
N LYS A 124 -1.42 -20.56 -9.45
CA LYS A 124 -2.06 -21.26 -8.34
C LYS A 124 -1.16 -22.46 -8.05
N GLU A 125 -0.55 -22.52 -6.87
CA GLU A 125 -0.09 -23.80 -6.37
C GLU A 125 -1.37 -24.62 -6.36
N ASP A 126 -1.58 -25.33 -7.47
CA ASP A 126 -2.33 -26.56 -7.53
C ASP A 126 -1.68 -27.38 -6.42
N PHE A 127 -2.21 -27.22 -5.21
CA PHE A 127 -2.34 -28.34 -4.31
C PHE A 127 -3.25 -29.31 -5.07
N THR A 128 -2.65 -30.02 -6.02
CA THR A 128 -3.22 -31.21 -6.63
C THR A 128 -3.60 -32.08 -5.44
N GLU A 129 -4.91 -32.26 -5.23
CA GLU A 129 -5.38 -33.32 -4.35
C GLU A 129 -4.77 -34.61 -4.90
N PHE A 130 -3.84 -35.19 -4.16
CA PHE A 130 -3.27 -36.47 -4.48
C PHE A 130 -4.42 -37.48 -4.46
N GLU A 131 -4.83 -37.95 -5.63
CA GLU A 131 -5.63 -39.16 -5.71
C GLU A 131 -4.73 -40.30 -5.26
N GLU A 132 -4.94 -40.78 -4.03
CA GLU A 132 -4.25 -41.94 -3.49
C GLU A 132 -4.59 -43.14 -4.37
N ILE A 133 -3.70 -43.46 -5.32
CA ILE A 133 -3.81 -44.68 -6.11
C ILE A 133 -3.58 -45.83 -5.14
N GLU A 134 -4.64 -46.55 -4.78
CA GLU A 134 -4.55 -47.83 -4.08
C GLU A 134 -3.74 -48.79 -4.96
N SER A 135 -2.46 -48.95 -4.64
CA SER A 135 -1.60 -49.93 -5.27
C SER A 135 -2.06 -51.31 -4.83
N THR A 136 -3.01 -51.86 -5.58
CA THR A 136 -3.35 -53.28 -5.45
C THR A 136 -2.07 -54.05 -5.77
N PRO A 137 -1.48 -54.81 -4.84
CA PRO A 137 -0.29 -55.57 -5.12
C PRO A 137 -0.64 -56.57 -6.22
N LEU A 138 0.09 -56.50 -7.34
CA LEU A 138 -0.03 -57.45 -8.43
C LEU A 138 0.44 -58.81 -7.89
N ASP A 139 -0.49 -59.63 -7.41
CA ASP A 139 -0.20 -61.00 -7.00
C ASP A 139 0.30 -61.76 -8.23
N LYS A 140 1.59 -62.15 -8.17
CA LYS A 140 2.30 -63.08 -9.05
C LYS A 140 2.62 -62.58 -10.47
N MET A 141 3.77 -61.92 -10.60
CA MET A 141 4.57 -62.07 -11.82
C MET A 141 5.41 -63.35 -11.73
N PRO A 142 5.48 -64.18 -12.78
CA PRO A 142 6.43 -65.30 -12.83
C PRO A 142 7.87 -64.75 -12.87
N GLU A 143 8.77 -65.36 -12.10
CA GLU A 143 10.18 -65.00 -12.09
C GLU A 143 10.78 -65.10 -13.50
N PRO A 144 11.50 -64.07 -14.00
CA PRO A 144 12.19 -64.17 -15.27
C PRO A 144 13.43 -65.06 -15.14
N ASP A 145 13.59 -66.00 -16.08
CA ASP A 145 14.78 -66.86 -16.20
C ASP A 145 16.06 -66.01 -16.24
N ILE A 146 16.98 -66.29 -15.31
CA ILE A 146 18.27 -65.60 -15.19
C ILE A 146 19.14 -66.00 -16.39
N VAL A 147 19.33 -65.08 -17.33
CA VAL A 147 20.37 -65.21 -18.35
C VAL A 147 21.69 -64.76 -17.74
N GLU A 148 22.65 -65.68 -17.57
CA GLU A 148 23.99 -65.36 -17.10
C GLU A 148 24.70 -64.39 -18.06
N ALA A 149 25.14 -63.24 -17.53
CA ALA A 149 25.91 -62.26 -18.29
C ALA A 149 27.37 -62.72 -18.50
N PRO A 150 28.00 -62.45 -19.66
CA PRO A 150 29.43 -62.72 -19.85
C PRO A 150 30.29 -61.88 -18.89
N PRO A 151 31.44 -62.39 -18.41
CA PRO A 151 32.25 -61.70 -17.41
C PRO A 151 32.72 -60.31 -17.90
N ALA A 152 32.51 -59.31 -17.04
CA ALA A 152 32.88 -57.93 -17.26
C ALA A 152 34.41 -57.76 -17.43
N LYS A 153 34.82 -56.91 -18.35
CA LYS A 153 36.21 -56.43 -18.43
C LYS A 153 36.39 -55.35 -17.38
N GLU A 154 37.40 -55.51 -16.51
CA GLU A 154 37.81 -54.51 -15.54
C GLU A 154 38.37 -53.27 -16.24
N ASP A 155 37.57 -52.21 -16.31
CA ASP A 155 38.08 -50.89 -16.65
C ASP A 155 38.53 -50.17 -15.37
N LYS A 156 39.80 -49.76 -15.40
CA LYS A 156 40.61 -49.27 -14.28
C LYS A 156 40.01 -48.01 -13.64
N GLU A 157 40.02 -47.97 -12.32
CA GLU A 157 39.70 -46.78 -11.53
C GLU A 157 40.50 -45.56 -12.00
N PRO A 158 39.85 -44.44 -12.37
CA PRO A 158 40.55 -43.19 -12.55
C PRO A 158 40.87 -42.60 -11.17
N LYS A 159 42.18 -42.44 -10.94
CA LYS A 159 42.81 -41.81 -9.77
C LYS A 159 42.06 -40.56 -9.28
N ASP A 160 41.89 -40.57 -7.96
CA ASP A 160 41.52 -39.47 -7.08
C ASP A 160 42.06 -38.12 -7.59
N LYS A 161 41.16 -37.30 -8.12
CA LYS A 161 41.39 -35.87 -8.33
C LYS A 161 40.69 -35.20 -7.17
N GLU A 162 41.46 -34.55 -6.30
CA GLU A 162 40.98 -33.73 -5.18
C GLU A 162 39.73 -32.96 -5.60
N ASN A 163 38.63 -33.23 -4.90
CA ASN A 163 37.33 -32.69 -5.22
C ASN A 163 37.33 -31.21 -4.80
N PRO A 164 37.13 -30.24 -5.71
CA PRO A 164 37.29 -28.80 -5.42
C PRO A 164 36.24 -28.25 -4.43
N TYR A 165 35.36 -29.11 -3.90
CA TYR A 165 34.34 -28.76 -2.93
C TYR A 165 34.74 -29.04 -1.48
N ASP A 166 35.83 -29.77 -1.24
CA ASP A 166 36.30 -30.09 0.12
C ASP A 166 36.74 -28.84 0.90
N SER A 167 37.06 -27.74 0.21
CA SER A 167 37.50 -26.47 0.81
C SER A 167 36.38 -25.63 1.43
N PHE A 168 35.11 -25.97 1.21
CA PHE A 168 33.98 -25.12 1.60
C PHE A 168 33.43 -25.42 3.00
N PHE A 169 33.84 -26.52 3.63
CA PHE A 169 33.28 -26.98 4.91
C PHE A 169 34.36 -27.25 5.97
N GLY A 170 35.58 -26.72 5.78
CA GLY A 170 36.71 -26.80 6.72
C GLY A 170 36.73 -25.67 7.75
#